data_AF-D5KMB1-F1
#
_entry.id   AF-D5KMB1-F1
#
_cell.length_a   1.000
_cell.length_b   1.000
_cell.length_c   1.000
_cell.angle_alpha   90.00
_cell.angle_beta   90.00
_cell.angle_gamma   90.00
#
_symmetry.space_group_name_H-M   'P 1'
#
loop_
_entity.id
_entity.type
_entity.pdbx_description
1 polymer ?
#
loop_
_entity_poly.entity_id
_entity_poly.type
_entity_poly.pdbx_seq_one_letter_code
_entity_poly.pdbx_strand_id
1 'polypeptide(L)'
;GGNDTTRNSITGGVLALNQNPAEYDKLRREPALIPNMVSEIIRWQTPVSSMSRRVREDTELRGKHIRKGDKVVMWYVSGNRDDEVIADPMSFKVDRENARHHLSFGFGIHRC
;
A
#
# COMPACT_ATOMS: atom_id res chain seq x y z
N GLY A 1 2.46 5.52 -16.03
CA GLY A 1 2.74 4.57 -14.95
C GLY A 1 3.74 5.12 -13.95
N GLY A 2 5.03 5.14 -14.31
CA GLY A 2 6.11 5.35 -13.35
C GLY A 2 6.44 6.78 -12.90
N ASN A 3 5.92 7.84 -13.54
CA ASN A 3 6.23 9.21 -13.13
C ASN A 3 5.49 9.58 -11.83
N ASP A 4 4.16 9.76 -11.88
CA ASP A 4 3.38 10.24 -10.73
C ASP A 4 3.47 9.31 -9.51
N THR A 5 3.46 7.99 -9.72
CA THR A 5 3.48 7.00 -8.62
C THR A 5 4.81 6.98 -7.89
N THR A 6 5.93 7.03 -8.63
CA THR A 6 7.28 7.13 -8.03
C THR A 6 7.48 8.49 -7.37
N ARG A 7 7.10 9.59 -8.04
CA ARG A 7 7.17 10.95 -7.48
C ARG A 7 6.45 11.03 -6.15
N ASN A 8 5.18 10.58 -6.11
CA ASN A 8 4.37 10.64 -4.89
C ASN A 8 4.92 9.71 -3.80
N SER A 9 5.56 8.59 -4.14
CA SER A 9 6.27 7.74 -3.16
C SER A 9 7.46 8.45 -2.55
N ILE A 10 8.27 9.15 -3.36
CA ILE A 10 9.43 9.92 -2.87
C ILE A 10 8.97 11.05 -1.95
N THR A 11 7.98 11.84 -2.37
CA THR A 11 7.41 12.91 -1.53
C THR A 11 6.80 12.36 -0.24
N GLY A 12 6.08 11.23 -0.34
CA GLY A 12 5.51 10.52 0.81
C GLY A 12 6.57 10.02 1.80
N GLY A 13 7.70 9.55 1.29
CA GLY A 13 8.83 9.13 2.11
C GLY A 13 9.44 10.25 2.94
N VAL A 14 9.63 11.44 2.34
CA VAL A 14 10.08 12.64 3.05
C VAL A 14 9.10 13.03 4.14
N LEU A 15 7.79 13.05 3.82
CA LEU A 15 6.74 13.36 4.80
C LEU A 15 6.72 12.35 5.96
N ALA A 16 6.75 11.05 5.65
CA ALA A 16 6.67 9.98 6.64
C ALA A 16 7.87 10.01 7.59
N LEU A 17 9.09 10.18 7.08
CA LEU A 17 10.29 10.30 7.91
C LEU A 17 10.26 11.57 8.77
N ASN A 18 9.75 12.69 8.25
CA ASN A 18 9.60 13.94 9.00
C ASN A 18 8.57 13.81 10.14
N GLN A 19 7.47 13.09 9.91
CA GLN A 19 6.45 12.84 10.92
C GLN A 19 6.86 11.78 11.96
N ASN A 20 7.87 10.97 11.66
CA ASN A 20 8.34 9.88 12.51
C ASN A 20 9.87 9.98 12.73
N PRO A 21 10.36 11.02 13.44
CA PRO A 21 11.79 11.27 13.59
C PRO A 21 12.56 10.11 14.24
N ALA A 22 11.93 9.38 15.17
CA ALA A 22 12.53 8.19 15.78
C ALA A 22 12.82 7.07 14.77
N GLU A 23 11.94 6.88 13.78
CA GLU A 23 12.17 5.93 12.68
C GLU A 23 13.25 6.43 11.73
N TYR A 24 13.35 7.74 11.53
CA TYR A 24 14.45 8.33 10.76
C TYR A 24 15.79 8.16 11.47
N ASP A 25 15.86 8.39 12.78
CA ASP A 25 17.06 8.14 13.58
C ASP A 25 17.46 6.65 13.61
N LYS A 26 16.48 5.75 13.64
CA LYS A 26 16.71 4.30 13.47
C LYS A 26 17.34 4.00 12.11
N LEU A 27 16.78 4.51 11.02
CA LEU A 27 17.32 4.35 9.67
C LEU A 27 18.75 4.91 9.53
N ARG A 28 19.04 6.06 10.16
CA ARG A 28 20.39 6.67 10.13
C ARG A 28 21.43 5.82 10.86
N ARG A 29 21.03 5.13 11.95
CA ARG A 29 21.91 4.19 12.67
C ARG A 29 22.09 2.88 11.92
N GLU A 30 21.06 2.45 11.19
CA GLU A 30 21.03 1.16 10.49
C GLU A 30 20.62 1.30 9.02
N PRO A 31 21.52 1.77 8.13
CA PRO A 31 21.22 1.98 6.71
C PRO A 31 20.78 0.71 5.96
N ALA A 32 21.08 -0.48 6.50
CA ALA A 32 20.61 -1.75 5.97
C ALA A 32 19.07 -1.88 5.95
N LEU A 33 18.34 -1.04 6.69
CA LEU A 33 16.87 -0.99 6.69
C LEU A 33 16.29 -0.30 5.44
N ILE A 34 17.10 0.39 4.62
CA ILE A 34 16.62 1.14 3.45
C ILE A 34 15.73 0.30 2.52
N PRO A 35 16.07 -0.95 2.13
CA PRO A 35 15.21 -1.75 1.26
C PRO A 35 13.84 -2.05 1.87
N ASN A 36 13.75 -2.23 3.20
CA ASN A 36 12.48 -2.46 3.89
C ASN A 36 11.68 -1.15 4.04
N MET A 37 12.36 -0.05 4.40
CA MET A 37 11.78 1.30 4.42
C MET A 37 11.13 1.64 3.09
N VAL A 38 11.75 1.34 1.95
CA VAL A 38 11.17 1.61 0.63
C VAL A 38 9.81 0.93 0.48
N SER A 39 9.71 -0.37 0.85
CA SER A 39 8.42 -1.07 0.87
C SER A 39 7.43 -0.44 1.84
N GLU A 40 7.88 -0.03 3.03
CA GLU A 40 7.00 0.63 4.01
C GLU A 40 6.49 1.99 3.52
N ILE A 41 7.33 2.80 2.87
CA ILE A 41 6.92 4.07 2.27
C ILE A 41 5.84 3.82 1.22
N ILE A 42 6.04 2.84 0.35
CA ILE A 42 5.09 2.50 -0.71
C ILE A 42 3.76 2.00 -0.12
N ARG A 43 3.79 1.19 0.96
CA ARG A 43 2.60 0.77 1.69
C ARG A 43 1.89 1.97 2.31
N TRP A 44 2.60 2.75 3.12
CA TRP A 44 2.03 3.83 3.91
C TRP A 44 1.45 4.94 3.01
N GLN A 45 2.20 5.34 1.98
CA GLN A 45 1.76 6.37 1.02
C GLN A 45 0.62 5.87 0.13
N THR A 46 0.62 4.59 -0.26
CA THR A 46 -0.29 4.01 -1.25
C THR A 46 -0.53 4.92 -2.47
N PRO A 47 0.46 5.13 -3.35
CA PRO A 47 0.40 6.13 -4.42
C PRO A 47 -0.76 5.99 -5.41
N VAL A 48 -1.30 4.77 -5.52
CA VAL A 48 -2.54 4.46 -6.25
C VAL A 48 -3.57 4.02 -5.23
N SER A 49 -4.53 4.89 -4.91
CA SER A 49 -5.53 4.60 -3.87
C SER A 49 -6.45 3.44 -4.24
N SER A 50 -6.79 3.29 -5.52
CA SER A 50 -7.65 2.22 -5.99
C SER A 50 -7.53 1.92 -7.47
N MET A 51 -8.00 0.73 -7.86
CA MET A 51 -8.21 0.31 -9.24
C MET A 51 -9.59 -0.32 -9.38
N SER A 52 -10.24 -0.11 -10.52
CA SER A 52 -11.56 -0.70 -10.79
C SER A 52 -11.51 -1.94 -11.69
N ARG A 53 -12.53 -2.78 -11.55
CA ARG A 53 -12.84 -3.91 -12.42
C ARG A 53 -14.30 -3.79 -12.87
N ARG A 54 -14.61 -4.42 -14.00
CA ARG A 54 -15.98 -4.63 -14.47
C ARG A 54 -16.32 -6.11 -14.30
N VAL A 55 -17.44 -6.38 -13.66
CA VAL A 55 -17.94 -7.73 -13.43
C VAL A 55 -18.41 -8.33 -14.76
N ARG A 56 -17.98 -9.56 -15.06
CA ARG A 56 -18.27 -10.24 -16.34
C ARG A 56 -19.54 -11.07 -16.33
N GLU A 57 -19.96 -11.52 -15.15
CA GLU A 57 -21.15 -12.34 -14.90
C GLU A 57 -21.64 -12.09 -13.47
N ASP A 58 -22.95 -12.27 -13.23
CA ASP A 58 -23.53 -12.15 -11.89
C ASP A 58 -22.76 -13.07 -10.92
N THR A 59 -22.39 -12.54 -9.75
CA THR A 59 -21.57 -13.25 -8.77
C THR A 59 -21.88 -12.80 -7.34
N GLU A 60 -21.29 -13.48 -6.37
CA GLU A 60 -21.40 -13.14 -4.95
C GLU A 60 -20.01 -12.93 -4.34
N LEU A 61 -19.85 -11.84 -3.58
CA LEU A 61 -18.64 -11.57 -2.80
C LEU A 61 -19.04 -11.23 -1.37
N ARG A 62 -18.58 -12.02 -0.39
CA ARG A 62 -18.84 -11.80 1.05
C ARG A 62 -20.33 -11.61 1.37
N GLY A 63 -21.23 -12.44 0.82
CA GLY A 63 -22.67 -12.31 1.08
C GLY A 63 -23.39 -11.26 0.22
N LYS A 64 -22.68 -10.54 -0.66
CA LYS A 64 -23.25 -9.47 -1.50
C LYS A 64 -23.31 -9.91 -2.96
N HIS A 65 -24.51 -9.82 -3.54
CA HIS A 65 -24.73 -10.06 -4.96
C HIS A 65 -24.23 -8.87 -5.77
N ILE A 66 -23.42 -9.14 -6.79
CA ILE A 66 -22.86 -8.15 -7.71
C ILE A 66 -23.27 -8.56 -9.13
N ARG A 67 -23.86 -7.65 -9.90
CA ARG A 67 -24.41 -7.96 -11.21
C ARG A 67 -23.36 -7.86 -12.31
N LYS A 68 -23.59 -8.60 -13.39
CA LYS A 68 -22.85 -8.46 -14.64
C LYS A 68 -22.87 -7.00 -15.06
N GLY A 69 -21.69 -6.50 -15.38
CA GLY A 69 -21.54 -5.11 -15.76
C GLY A 69 -21.65 -4.15 -14.59
N ASP A 70 -21.44 -4.56 -13.33
CA ASP A 70 -21.16 -3.66 -12.19
C ASP A 70 -19.67 -3.28 -12.13
N LYS A 71 -19.37 -2.13 -11.50
CA LYS A 71 -18.01 -1.61 -11.34
C LYS A 71 -17.61 -1.89 -9.90
N VAL A 72 -16.60 -2.72 -9.72
CA VAL A 72 -16.05 -3.05 -8.41
C VAL A 72 -14.72 -2.32 -8.26
N VAL A 73 -14.55 -1.62 -7.14
CA VAL A 73 -13.34 -0.84 -6.86
C VAL A 73 -12.57 -1.54 -5.76
N MET A 74 -11.29 -1.82 -6.02
CA MET A 74 -10.36 -2.36 -5.03
C MET A 74 -9.61 -1.18 -4.41
N TRP A 75 -9.98 -0.82 -3.18
CA TRP A 75 -9.38 0.28 -2.44
C TRP A 75 -8.09 -0.16 -1.74
N TYR A 76 -6.97 -0.15 -2.47
CA TYR A 76 -5.65 -0.49 -1.91
C TYR A 76 -5.30 0.37 -0.69
N VAL A 77 -5.73 1.64 -0.66
CA VAL A 77 -5.53 2.53 0.51
C VAL A 77 -6.23 2.00 1.76
N SER A 78 -7.36 1.32 1.61
CA SER A 78 -8.05 0.64 2.71
C SER A 78 -7.31 -0.65 3.08
N GLY A 79 -6.98 -1.49 2.10
CA GLY A 79 -6.34 -2.79 2.37
C GLY A 79 -4.93 -2.68 2.95
N ASN A 80 -4.15 -1.65 2.57
CA ASN A 80 -2.87 -1.35 3.19
C ASN A 80 -3.00 -0.83 4.64
N ARG A 81 -4.22 -0.56 5.08
CA ARG A 81 -4.57 -0.12 6.42
C ARG A 81 -5.41 -1.12 7.21
N ASP A 82 -5.56 -2.34 6.70
CA ASP A 82 -6.33 -3.43 7.29
C ASP A 82 -5.55 -4.07 8.45
N ASP A 83 -6.08 -3.98 9.67
CA ASP A 83 -5.45 -4.49 10.89
C ASP A 83 -5.62 -6.00 11.09
N GLU A 84 -6.49 -6.67 10.32
CA GLU A 84 -6.55 -8.14 10.28
C GLU A 84 -5.26 -8.76 9.70
N VAL A 85 -4.54 -8.00 8.86
CA VAL A 85 -3.32 -8.46 8.16
C VAL A 85 -2.07 -7.68 8.57
N ILE A 86 -2.20 -6.37 8.83
CA ILE A 86 -1.08 -5.47 9.07
C ILE A 86 -1.22 -4.86 10.46
N ALA A 87 -0.51 -5.40 11.45
CA ALA A 87 -0.56 -4.90 12.82
C ALA A 87 -0.14 -3.42 12.92
N ASP A 88 -0.88 -2.61 13.67
CA ASP A 88 -0.67 -1.16 13.78
C ASP A 88 -0.48 -0.50 12.39
N PRO A 89 -1.50 -0.59 11.52
CA PRO A 89 -1.35 -0.27 10.11
C PRO A 89 -1.21 1.23 9.84
N MET A 90 -1.62 2.07 10.79
CA MET A 90 -1.56 3.52 10.66
C MET A 90 -0.13 4.05 10.84
N SER A 91 0.64 3.40 11.70
CA SER A 91 2.03 3.77 11.98
C SER A 91 2.96 3.48 10.80
N PHE A 92 3.96 4.33 10.64
CA PHE A 92 5.09 4.14 9.74
C PHE A 92 6.25 3.53 10.52
N LYS A 93 6.77 2.37 10.08
CA LYS A 93 7.87 1.67 10.76
C LYS A 93 8.89 1.19 9.74
N VAL A 94 10.12 1.71 9.75
CA VAL A 94 11.13 1.39 8.72
C VAL A 94 11.59 -0.07 8.77
N ASP A 95 11.42 -0.70 9.92
CA ASP A 95 11.70 -2.09 10.23
C ASP A 95 10.43 -2.95 10.29
N ARG A 96 9.29 -2.46 9.76
CA ARG A 96 8.04 -3.24 9.71
C ARG A 96 8.31 -4.61 9.10
N GLU A 97 8.04 -5.64 9.89
CA GLU A 97 8.05 -7.01 9.40
C GLU A 97 7.03 -7.15 8.27
N ASN A 98 7.42 -7.83 7.19
CA ASN A 98 6.53 -8.08 6.05
C ASN A 98 6.04 -6.81 5.30
N ALA A 99 6.79 -5.70 5.32
CA ALA A 99 6.45 -4.49 4.57
C ALA A 99 6.20 -4.74 3.06
N ARG A 100 6.80 -5.78 2.49
CA ARG A 100 6.62 -6.19 1.08
C ARG A 100 5.25 -6.80 0.75
N HIS A 101 4.44 -7.17 1.73
CA HIS A 101 3.10 -7.74 1.51
C HIS A 101 2.01 -6.70 1.21
N HIS A 102 2.38 -5.44 0.95
CA HIS A 102 1.42 -4.37 0.63
C HIS A 102 0.75 -4.54 -0.74
N LEU A 103 -0.40 -3.87 -0.92
CA LEU A 103 -1.21 -3.87 -2.14
C LEU A 103 -0.92 -2.72 -3.12
N SER A 104 0.02 -1.82 -2.81
CA SER A 104 0.25 -0.59 -3.60
C SER A 104 0.65 -0.82 -5.07
N PHE A 105 1.19 -2.00 -5.39
CA PHE A 105 1.49 -2.42 -6.77
C PHE A 105 0.40 -3.31 -7.39
N GLY A 106 -0.71 -3.50 -6.69
CA GLY A 106 -1.72 -4.51 -7.02
C GLY A 106 -1.20 -5.94 -6.84
N PHE A 107 -1.96 -6.90 -7.36
CA PHE A 107 -1.64 -8.32 -7.33
C PHE A 107 -2.18 -9.02 -8.58
N GLY A 108 -1.60 -10.18 -8.92
CA GLY A 108 -1.97 -10.98 -10.09
C GLY A 108 -1.33 -10.49 -11.40
N ILE A 109 -1.96 -10.80 -12.53
CA ILE A 109 -1.40 -10.60 -13.89
C ILE A 109 -1.17 -9.12 -14.27
N HIS A 110 -1.72 -8.18 -13.50
CA HIS A 110 -1.55 -6.74 -13.69
C HIS A 110 -0.74 -6.10 -12.55
N ARG A 111 -0.02 -6.90 -11.76
CA ARG A 111 0.96 -6.37 -10.81
C ARG A 111 1.98 -5.53 -11.58
N CYS A 112 2.27 -4.34 -11.04
CA CYS A 112 3.27 -3.44 -11.60
C CYS A 112 4.65 -4.11 -11.71
#